data_AF-A0A519PK75-F1
#
_entry.id   AF-A0A519PK75-F1
#
_cell.length_a   1.000
_cell.length_b   1.000
_cell.length_c   1.000
_cell.angle_alpha   90.00
_cell.angle_beta   90.00
_cell.angle_gamma   90.00
#
_symmetry.space_group_name_H-M   'P 1'
#
loop_
_entity.id
_entity.type
_entity.pdbx_description
1 polymer ?
#
loop_
_entity_poly.entity_id
_entity_poly.type
_entity_poly.pdbx_seq_one_letter_code
_entity_poly.pdbx_strand_id
1 'polypeptide(L)'
;MSDKPIPPRPGLGAGRARLAEMLRVDHAGELAAVHIYRGQRAVLNTAPGKDRVAYQLQEMEAHEAVHLARFDAILNARQVRPTLLAPVWRLAGFTLGAATALMGEKAAHA
;
A
#
# COMPACT_ATOMS: atom_id res chain seq x y z
N MET A 1 32.20 -12.03 26.55
CA MET A 1 31.37 -11.77 25.35
C MET A 1 32.34 -11.70 24.18
N SER A 2 32.09 -12.43 23.09
CA SER A 2 33.11 -12.63 22.03
C SER A 2 33.18 -11.41 21.11
N ASP A 3 34.32 -10.70 21.12
CA ASP A 3 34.64 -9.53 20.27
C ASP A 3 34.95 -9.89 18.80
N LYS A 4 34.36 -10.96 18.27
CA LYS A 4 34.70 -11.43 16.93
C LYS A 4 34.07 -10.50 15.88
N PRO A 5 34.86 -9.87 14.97
CA PRO A 5 34.30 -9.00 13.94
C PRO A 5 33.35 -9.80 13.06
N ILE A 6 32.14 -9.27 12.83
CA ILE A 6 31.20 -9.85 11.88
C ILE A 6 31.82 -9.72 10.48
N PRO A 7 32.01 -10.82 9.74
CA PRO A 7 32.59 -10.75 8.41
C PRO A 7 31.71 -9.89 7.50
N PRO A 8 32.31 -9.06 6.61
CA PRO A 8 31.53 -8.25 5.69
C PRO A 8 30.64 -9.16 4.84
N ARG A 9 29.37 -8.77 4.68
CA ARG A 9 28.44 -9.52 3.80
C ARG A 9 29.01 -9.55 2.38
N PRO A 10 28.94 -10.70 1.67
CA PRO A 10 29.42 -10.77 0.29
C PRO A 10 28.74 -9.71 -0.58
N GLY A 11 29.54 -8.99 -1.38
CA GLY A 11 29.07 -7.97 -2.33
C GLY A 11 29.05 -6.55 -1.77
N LEU A 12 29.90 -5.68 -2.32
CA LEU A 12 29.85 -4.24 -2.05
C LEU A 12 28.44 -3.70 -2.37
N GLY A 13 27.79 -3.08 -1.39
CA GLY A 13 26.45 -2.50 -1.54
C GLY A 13 25.27 -3.44 -1.32
N ALA A 14 25.47 -4.70 -0.93
CA ALA A 14 24.39 -5.68 -0.70
C ALA A 14 23.32 -5.17 0.29
N GLY A 15 23.72 -4.48 1.36
CA GLY A 15 22.77 -3.88 2.31
C GLY A 15 21.93 -2.76 1.71
N ARG A 16 22.53 -1.91 0.86
CA ARG A 16 21.82 -0.83 0.15
C ARG A 16 20.85 -1.40 -0.88
N ALA A 17 21.25 -2.43 -1.60
CA ALA A 17 20.38 -3.12 -2.56
C ALA A 17 19.16 -3.73 -1.85
N ARG A 18 19.39 -4.45 -0.75
CA ARG A 18 18.32 -5.06 0.04
C ARG A 18 17.35 -4.02 0.63
N LEU A 19 17.88 -2.90 1.12
CA LEU A 19 17.06 -1.79 1.59
C LEU A 19 16.20 -1.21 0.47
N ALA A 20 16.77 -1.04 -0.72
CA ALA A 20 16.03 -0.53 -1.88
C ALA A 20 14.91 -1.47 -2.34
N GLU A 21 15.10 -2.79 -2.20
CA GLU A 21 14.05 -3.78 -2.44
C GLU A 21 12.90 -3.64 -1.45
N MET A 22 13.22 -3.60 -0.15
CA MET A 22 12.20 -3.44 0.92
C MET A 22 11.38 -2.17 0.70
N LEU A 23 12.05 -1.04 0.50
CA LEU A 23 11.36 0.24 0.27
C LEU A 23 10.44 0.22 -0.95
N ARG A 24 10.82 -0.48 -2.03
CA ARG A 24 9.96 -0.63 -3.22
C ARG A 24 8.74 -1.49 -2.94
N VAL A 25 8.88 -2.56 -2.14
CA VAL A 25 7.78 -3.44 -1.75
C VAL A 25 6.82 -2.70 -0.83
N ASP A 26 7.34 -2.05 0.21
CA ASP A 26 6.53 -1.30 1.17
C ASP A 26 5.76 -0.18 0.47
N HIS A 27 6.44 0.63 -0.34
CA HIS A 27 5.81 1.70 -1.13
C HIS A 27 4.72 1.19 -2.08
N ALA A 28 4.96 0.06 -2.75
CA ALA A 28 3.95 -0.55 -3.62
C ALA A 28 2.74 -1.06 -2.82
N GLY A 29 2.97 -1.57 -1.61
CA GLY A 29 1.93 -1.98 -0.66
C GLY A 29 1.04 -0.81 -0.26
N GLU A 30 1.64 0.30 0.18
CA GLU A 30 0.88 1.51 0.56
C GLU A 30 0.09 2.07 -0.62
N LEU A 31 0.70 2.09 -1.82
CA LEU A 31 0.03 2.55 -3.03
C LEU A 31 -1.20 1.68 -3.35
N ALA A 32 -1.08 0.36 -3.24
CA ALA A 32 -2.17 -0.56 -3.46
C ALA A 32 -3.27 -0.38 -2.39
N ALA A 33 -2.89 -0.23 -1.11
CA ALA A 33 -3.82 -0.05 0.01
C ALA A 33 -4.69 1.20 -0.17
N VAL A 34 -4.09 2.36 -0.48
CA VAL A 34 -4.83 3.59 -0.82
C VAL A 34 -5.85 3.33 -1.93
N HIS A 35 -5.46 2.59 -2.97
CA HIS A 35 -6.37 2.31 -4.08
C HIS A 35 -7.45 1.27 -3.76
N ILE A 36 -7.19 0.31 -2.87
CA ILE A 36 -8.22 -0.60 -2.35
C ILE A 36 -9.32 0.20 -1.66
N TYR A 37 -8.98 1.10 -0.73
CA TYR A 37 -9.97 1.94 -0.05
C TYR A 37 -10.75 2.82 -1.02
N ARG A 38 -10.08 3.40 -2.03
CA ARG A 38 -10.75 4.16 -3.10
C ARG A 38 -11.75 3.30 -3.87
N GLY A 39 -11.38 2.07 -4.21
CA GLY A 39 -12.26 1.11 -4.88
C GLY A 39 -13.48 0.76 -4.04
N GLN A 40 -13.28 0.50 -2.75
CA GLN A 40 -14.38 0.21 -1.82
C GLN A 40 -15.33 1.40 -1.67
N ARG A 41 -14.80 2.62 -1.53
CA ARG A 41 -15.60 3.86 -1.43
C ARG A 41 -16.38 4.14 -2.70
N ALA A 42 -15.81 3.88 -3.88
CA ALA A 42 -16.51 4.07 -5.15
C ALA A 42 -17.81 3.25 -5.24
N VAL A 43 -17.87 2.11 -4.57
CA VAL A 43 -19.08 1.27 -4.48
C VAL A 43 -19.96 1.73 -3.30
N LEU A 44 -19.41 1.77 -2.09
CA LEU A 44 -20.18 1.92 -0.86
C LEU A 44 -20.72 3.33 -0.63
N ASN A 45 -20.13 4.37 -1.23
CA ASN A 45 -20.69 5.72 -1.16
C ASN A 45 -22.05 5.85 -1.87
N THR A 46 -22.39 4.90 -2.74
CA THR A 46 -23.66 4.88 -3.48
C THR A 46 -24.67 3.88 -2.90
N ALA A 47 -24.26 3.11 -1.88
CA ALA A 47 -25.07 2.07 -1.27
C ALA A 47 -25.93 2.63 -0.11
N PRO A 48 -27.27 2.43 -0.12
CA PRO A 48 -28.14 2.88 0.96
C PRO A 48 -27.75 2.30 2.33
N GLY A 49 -27.69 3.14 3.36
CA GLY A 49 -27.45 2.71 4.74
C GLY A 49 -26.00 2.35 5.07
N LYS A 50 -25.04 2.69 4.20
CA LYS A 50 -23.60 2.40 4.40
C LYS A 50 -22.77 3.61 4.81
N ASP A 51 -23.39 4.74 5.12
CA ASP A 51 -22.72 6.03 5.42
C ASP A 51 -21.62 5.90 6.49
N ARG A 52 -21.88 5.16 7.56
CA ARG A 52 -20.90 4.91 8.63
C ARG A 52 -19.66 4.18 8.12
N VAL A 53 -19.86 3.14 7.29
CA VAL A 53 -18.76 2.34 6.73
C VAL A 53 -17.99 3.17 5.71
N ALA A 54 -18.69 3.91 4.86
CA ALA A 54 -18.09 4.83 3.90
C ALA A 54 -17.20 5.88 4.59
N TYR A 55 -17.66 6.45 5.71
CA TYR A 55 -16.87 7.38 6.52
C TYR A 55 -15.61 6.72 7.10
N GLN A 56 -15.74 5.52 7.69
CA GLN A 56 -14.59 4.77 8.23
C GLN A 56 -13.55 4.48 7.14
N LEU A 57 -13.97 4.05 5.95
CA LEU A 57 -13.08 3.79 4.83
C LEU A 57 -12.36 5.06 4.35
N GLN A 58 -13.00 6.22 4.45
CA GLN A 58 -12.36 7.51 4.15
C GLN A 58 -11.25 7.83 5.16
N GLU A 59 -11.46 7.59 6.46
CA GLU A 59 -10.42 7.76 7.48
C GLU A 59 -9.26 6.79 7.27
N MET A 60 -9.56 5.53 6.96
CA MET A 60 -8.54 4.51 6.65
C MET A 60 -7.73 4.89 5.39
N GLU A 61 -8.38 5.34 4.32
CA GLU A 61 -7.69 5.84 3.13
C GLU A 61 -6.74 7.00 3.48
N ALA A 62 -7.18 7.92 4.34
CA ALA A 62 -6.36 9.05 4.76
C ALA A 62 -5.12 8.61 5.54
N HIS A 63 -5.24 7.59 6.40
CA HIS A 63 -4.08 7.02 7.11
C HIS A 63 -3.07 6.41 6.13
N GLU A 64 -3.52 5.59 5.17
CA GLU A 64 -2.60 5.01 4.19
C GLU A 64 -1.99 6.06 3.26
N ALA A 65 -2.70 7.15 2.97
CA ALA A 65 -2.15 8.27 2.20
C ALA A 65 -0.96 8.93 2.94
N VAL A 66 -1.02 9.02 4.27
CA VAL A 66 0.10 9.49 5.10
C VAL A 66 1.27 8.51 5.05
N HIS A 67 1.01 7.20 5.12
CA HIS A 67 2.06 6.17 4.97
C HIS A 67 2.72 6.24 3.59
N LEU A 68 1.94 6.31 2.52
CA LEU A 68 2.44 6.44 1.16
C LEU A 68 3.33 7.68 0.99
N ALA A 69 2.88 8.84 1.49
CA ALA A 69 3.66 10.08 1.47
C ALA A 69 4.97 9.95 2.27
N ARG A 70 4.95 9.21 3.38
CA ARG A 70 6.16 8.92 4.15
C ARG A 70 7.14 8.07 3.36
N PHE A 71 6.68 7.02 2.68
CA PHE A 71 7.54 6.20 1.84
C PHE A 71 8.05 6.94 0.60
N ASP A 72 7.25 7.80 -0.03
CA ASP A 72 7.69 8.69 -1.11
C ASP A 72 8.87 9.57 -0.64
N ALA A 73 8.77 10.17 0.54
CA ALA A 73 9.85 10.97 1.13
C ALA A 73 11.11 10.12 1.38
N ILE A 74 10.97 8.89 1.87
CA ILE A 74 12.11 7.99 2.14
C ILE A 74 12.76 7.53 0.83
N LEU A 75 11.98 7.18 -0.19
CA LEU A 75 12.49 6.81 -1.52
C LEU A 75 13.31 7.95 -2.12
N ASN A 76 12.79 9.17 -2.08
CA ASN A 76 13.48 10.36 -2.55
C ASN A 76 14.77 10.62 -1.76
N ALA A 77 14.72 10.60 -0.43
CA ALA A 77 15.89 10.83 0.43
C ALA A 77 17.00 9.79 0.21
N ARG A 78 16.63 8.54 -0.11
CA ARG A 78 17.58 7.43 -0.36
C ARG A 78 17.92 7.22 -1.83
N GLN A 79 17.38 8.03 -2.73
CA GLN A 79 17.56 7.92 -4.18
C GLN A 79 17.19 6.52 -4.70
N VAL A 80 16.10 5.96 -4.17
CA VAL A 80 15.54 4.68 -4.61
C VAL A 80 14.35 4.97 -5.51
N ARG A 81 14.38 4.42 -6.73
CA ARG A 81 13.24 4.55 -7.65
C ARG A 81 12.08 3.68 -7.16
N PRO A 82 10.82 4.14 -7.26
CA PRO A 82 9.67 3.28 -7.02
C PRO A 82 9.59 2.16 -8.06
N THR A 83 8.70 1.19 -7.84
CA THR A 83 8.48 0.11 -8.80
C THR A 83 7.91 0.62 -10.13
N LEU A 84 8.35 0.05 -11.24
CA LEU A 84 7.79 0.32 -12.57
C LEU A 84 6.34 -0.18 -12.70
N LEU A 85 5.95 -1.15 -11.86
CA LEU A 85 4.60 -1.71 -11.84
C LEU A 85 3.60 -0.86 -11.05
N ALA A 86 3.98 0.35 -10.60
CA ALA A 86 3.09 1.24 -9.88
C ALA A 86 1.71 1.42 -10.57
N PRO A 87 1.61 1.68 -11.90
CA PRO A 87 0.31 1.79 -12.56
C PRO A 87 -0.54 0.51 -12.46
N VAL A 88 0.10 -0.66 -12.51
CA VAL A 88 -0.58 -1.96 -12.36
C VAL A 88 -1.13 -2.10 -10.94
N TRP A 89 -0.34 -1.74 -9.92
CA TRP A 89 -0.79 -1.81 -8.52
C TRP A 89 -1.94 -0.85 -8.21
N ARG A 90 -1.95 0.34 -8.82
CA ARG A 90 -3.08 1.27 -8.70
C ARG A 90 -4.38 0.67 -9.23
N LEU A 91 -4.32 0.10 -10.43
CA LEU A 91 -5.48 -0.53 -11.07
C LEU A 91 -5.93 -1.78 -10.33
N ALA A 92 -5.00 -2.65 -9.97
CA ALA A 92 -5.28 -3.90 -9.26
C ALA A 92 -5.88 -3.63 -7.88
N GLY A 93 -5.31 -2.71 -7.11
CA GLY A 93 -5.83 -2.33 -5.79
C GLY A 93 -7.25 -1.78 -5.88
N PHE A 94 -7.50 -0.84 -6.80
CA PHE A 94 -8.85 -0.30 -7.02
C PHE A 94 -9.86 -1.39 -7.41
N THR A 95 -9.50 -2.23 -8.38
CA THR A 95 -10.38 -3.29 -8.88
C THR A 95 -10.71 -4.29 -7.77
N LEU A 96 -9.71 -4.68 -6.98
CA LEU A 96 -9.89 -5.57 -5.83
C LEU A 96 -10.82 -4.96 -4.78
N GLY A 97 -10.61 -3.69 -4.44
CA GLY A 97 -11.46 -2.97 -3.47
C GLY A 97 -12.90 -2.85 -3.94
N ALA A 98 -13.12 -2.47 -5.20
CA ALA A 98 -14.46 -2.38 -5.77
C ALA A 98 -15.15 -3.74 -5.85
N ALA A 99 -14.45 -4.78 -6.32
CA ALA A 99 -15.01 -6.13 -6.44
C ALA A 99 -15.44 -6.69 -5.07
N THR A 100 -14.59 -6.54 -4.06
CA THR A 100 -14.89 -7.03 -2.70
C THR A 100 -16.03 -6.27 -2.05
N ALA A 101 -16.12 -4.95 -2.23
CA ALA A 101 -17.26 -4.15 -1.76
C ALA A 101 -18.58 -4.58 -2.41
N LEU A 102 -18.60 -4.83 -3.73
CA LEU A 102 -19.78 -5.32 -4.44
C LEU A 102 -20.26 -6.69 -3.96
N MET A 103 -19.33 -7.58 -3.59
CA MET A 103 -19.68 -8.88 -3.00
C MET A 103 -20.35 -8.72 -1.62
N GLY A 104 -19.85 -7.80 -0.80
CA GLY A 104 -20.41 -7.50 0.52
C GLY A 104 -21.84 -6.94 0.47
N GLU A 105 -22.14 -6.09 -0.52
CA GLU A 105 -23.50 -5.59 -0.74
C GLU A 105 -24.48 -6.72 -1.08
N LYS A 106 -24.10 -7.62 -2.00
CA LYS A 106 -24.96 -8.76 -2.38
C LYS A 106 -25.20 -9.74 -1.23
N ALA A 107 -24.20 -9.95 -0.37
CA ALA A 107 -24.32 -10.84 0.78
C ALA A 107 -25.23 -10.28 1.90
N ALA A 108 -25.39 -8.95 1.99
CA ALA A 108 -26.27 -8.31 2.97
C ALA A 108 -27.74 -8.24 2.54
N HIS A 109 -28.04 -8.56 1.27
CA HIS A 109 -29.40 -8.57 0.70
C HIS A 109 -29.97 -9.99 0.52
N ALA A 110 -29.27 -11.03 0.97
CA ALA A 110 -29.74 -12.41 1.08
C ALA A 110 -30.12 -12.74 2.53
#